data_AF-A0A936JBY0-F1
#
_entry.id   AF-A0A936JBY0-F1
#
_cell.length_a   1.000
_cell.length_b   1.000
_cell.length_c   1.000
_cell.angle_alpha   90.00
_cell.angle_beta   90.00
_cell.angle_gamma   90.00
#
_symmetry.space_group_name_H-M   'P 1'
#
loop_
_entity.id
_entity.type
_entity.pdbx_description
1 polymer ?
#
loop_
_entity_poly.entity_id
_entity_poly.type
_entity_poly.pdbx_seq_one_letter_code
_entity_poly.pdbx_strand_id
1 'polypeptide(L)'
;MKRYIFYFVVMATLGLFFSNCKKDLRCDYLGEWDFRVERYKDNADFIGQHEHDTIFYTGKIMKGNDDIELIIKYTKDNQLLTTVLDDGTLDDLPTHYCTGMFKNESNIEIYLKWGGLGGGTVHVIDGVKK
;
A
#
# COMPACT_ATOMS: atom_id res chain seq x y z
N MET A 1 -22.24 -38.75 -30.92
CA MET A 1 -23.01 -38.11 -29.82
C MET A 1 -22.29 -38.15 -28.46
N LYS A 2 -21.58 -39.24 -28.09
CA LYS A 2 -20.89 -39.35 -26.78
C LYS A 2 -19.67 -38.45 -26.55
N ARG A 3 -19.00 -37.96 -27.61
CA ARG A 3 -17.79 -37.11 -27.49
C ARG A 3 -18.10 -35.66 -27.08
N TYR A 4 -19.20 -35.08 -27.57
CA TYR A 4 -19.57 -33.69 -27.24
C TYR A 4 -20.03 -33.51 -25.79
N ILE A 5 -20.64 -34.54 -25.20
CA ILE A 5 -21.04 -34.53 -23.79
C ILE A 5 -19.81 -34.45 -22.87
N PHE A 6 -18.72 -35.13 -23.23
CA PHE A 6 -17.49 -35.10 -22.45
C PHE A 6 -16.82 -33.71 -22.48
N TYR A 7 -16.76 -33.06 -23.65
CA TYR A 7 -16.23 -31.70 -23.75
C TYR A 7 -17.08 -30.67 -23.00
N PHE A 8 -18.41 -30.84 -22.99
CA PHE A 8 -19.30 -29.94 -22.27
C PHE A 8 -19.15 -30.06 -20.74
N VAL A 9 -18.94 -31.28 -20.23
CA VAL A 9 -18.68 -31.53 -18.80
C VAL A 9 -17.32 -30.97 -18.39
N VAL A 10 -16.28 -31.10 -19.21
CA VAL A 10 -14.93 -30.55 -18.93
C VAL A 10 -14.92 -29.02 -18.96
N MET A 11 -15.66 -28.38 -19.88
CA MET A 11 -15.82 -26.92 -19.90
C MET A 11 -16.64 -26.41 -18.71
N ALA A 12 -17.68 -27.15 -18.30
CA ALA A 12 -18.51 -26.78 -17.14
C ALA A 12 -17.76 -26.92 -15.80
N THR A 13 -16.84 -27.88 -15.67
CA THR A 13 -16.03 -28.04 -14.45
C THR A 13 -14.83 -27.08 -14.40
N LEU A 14 -14.29 -26.65 -15.55
CA LEU A 14 -13.26 -25.59 -15.59
C LEU A 14 -13.82 -24.21 -15.25
N GLY A 15 -15.12 -23.98 -15.39
CA GLY A 15 -15.76 -22.69 -15.08
C GLY A 15 -15.95 -22.41 -13.57
N LEU A 16 -15.80 -23.41 -12.70
CA LEU A 16 -16.10 -23.31 -11.26
C LEU A 16 -14.88 -22.96 -10.38
N PHE A 17 -13.71 -22.71 -10.97
CA PHE A 17 -12.50 -22.34 -10.20
C PHE A 17 -12.25 -20.84 -10.09
N PHE A 18 -13.09 -19.99 -10.66
CA PHE A 18 -12.94 -18.55 -10.52
C PHE A 18 -13.80 -18.01 -9.36
N SER A 19 -13.10 -17.40 -8.42
CA SER A 19 -13.61 -16.36 -7.51
C SER A 19 -14.25 -16.83 -6.21
N ASN A 20 -13.45 -17.46 -5.34
CA ASN A 20 -13.76 -17.56 -3.90
C ASN A 20 -13.03 -16.48 -3.08
N CYS A 21 -12.84 -15.29 -3.67
CA CYS A 21 -12.49 -14.11 -2.89
C CYS A 21 -13.80 -13.61 -2.27
N LYS A 22 -14.07 -13.96 -0.99
CA LYS A 22 -15.05 -13.21 -0.19
C LYS A 22 -14.66 -11.75 -0.33
N LYS A 23 -15.60 -10.92 -0.82
CA LYS A 23 -15.38 -9.54 -1.28
C LYS A 23 -14.75 -8.68 -0.16
N ASP A 24 -13.44 -8.77 -0.06
CA ASP A 24 -12.61 -7.99 0.82
C ASP A 24 -12.13 -6.81 -0.01
N LEU A 25 -12.60 -5.60 0.34
CA LEU A 25 -12.28 -4.36 -0.36
C LEU A 25 -10.76 -4.12 -0.44
N ARG A 26 -9.98 -4.73 0.45
CA ARG A 26 -8.52 -4.61 0.46
C ARG A 26 -7.86 -5.34 -0.70
N CYS A 27 -8.52 -6.35 -1.28
CA CYS A 27 -8.04 -6.98 -2.51
C CYS A 27 -7.93 -5.98 -3.66
N ASP A 28 -8.75 -4.92 -3.66
CA ASP A 28 -8.72 -3.88 -4.68
C ASP A 28 -7.48 -2.98 -4.56
N TYR A 29 -6.76 -3.00 -3.43
CA TYR A 29 -5.52 -2.23 -3.25
C TYR A 29 -4.24 -3.02 -3.56
N LEU A 30 -4.33 -4.35 -3.65
CA LEU A 30 -3.17 -5.19 -3.92
C LEU A 30 -2.63 -4.99 -5.33
N GLY A 31 -1.31 -5.09 -5.48
CA GLY A 31 -0.65 -5.03 -6.79
C GLY A 31 0.56 -4.10 -6.81
N GLU A 32 0.99 -3.78 -8.02
CA GLU A 32 2.06 -2.82 -8.27
C GLU A 32 1.53 -1.38 -8.25
N TRP A 33 2.36 -0.49 -7.73
CA TRP A 33 2.03 0.92 -7.56
C TRP A 33 3.26 1.76 -7.91
N ASP A 34 3.06 2.92 -8.50
CA ASP A 34 4.11 3.92 -8.66
C ASP A 34 3.96 4.97 -7.55
N PHE A 35 5.00 5.07 -6.71
CA PHE A 35 5.05 6.00 -5.60
C PHE A 35 5.97 7.18 -5.91
N ARG A 36 5.50 8.37 -5.55
CA ARG A 36 6.29 9.59 -5.43
C ARG A 36 6.44 9.90 -3.94
N VAL A 37 7.67 9.97 -3.47
CA VAL A 37 8.00 10.14 -2.05
C VAL A 37 8.85 11.38 -1.87
N GLU A 38 8.29 12.42 -1.26
CA GLU A 38 9.06 13.56 -0.79
C GLU A 38 9.58 13.27 0.62
N ARG A 39 10.89 13.41 0.83
CA ARG A 39 11.53 13.19 2.13
C ARG A 39 12.15 14.47 2.62
N TYR A 40 11.77 14.87 3.82
CA TYR A 40 12.34 16.02 4.51
C TYR A 40 13.06 15.51 5.75
N LYS A 41 14.32 15.91 5.95
CA LYS A 41 15.04 15.66 7.20
C LYS A 41 15.50 16.98 7.79
N ASP A 42 15.37 17.06 9.10
CA ASP A 42 15.81 18.18 9.90
C ASP A 42 16.70 17.68 11.03
N ASN A 43 17.76 18.43 11.33
CA ASN A 43 18.68 18.15 12.43
C ASN A 43 19.09 19.46 13.11
N ALA A 44 18.49 19.74 14.27
CA ALA A 44 18.77 20.93 15.06
C ALA A 44 20.13 20.91 15.77
N ASP A 45 20.77 19.73 15.91
CA ASP A 45 22.13 19.64 16.48
C ASP A 45 23.19 20.22 15.52
N PHE A 46 22.86 20.33 14.24
CA PHE A 46 23.66 21.02 13.23
C PHE A 46 22.85 22.16 12.62
N ILE A 47 23.12 23.40 13.08
CA ILE A 47 22.47 24.62 12.58
C ILE A 47 22.44 24.62 11.04
N GLY A 48 21.26 24.44 10.45
CA GLY A 48 20.99 24.62 9.03
C GLY A 48 21.06 23.38 8.12
N GLN A 49 21.23 22.16 8.65
CA GLN A 49 21.17 20.96 7.81
C GLN A 49 19.72 20.50 7.59
N HIS A 50 19.10 21.05 6.54
CA HIS A 50 17.82 20.57 6.02
C HIS A 50 18.06 19.80 4.73
N GLU A 51 17.62 18.55 4.66
CA GLU A 51 17.67 17.75 3.44
C GLU A 51 16.27 17.57 2.89
N HIS A 52 16.12 17.78 1.58
CA HIS A 52 14.90 17.50 0.85
C HIS A 52 15.24 16.66 -0.38
N ASP A 53 14.56 15.53 -0.54
CA ASP A 53 14.71 14.63 -1.68
C ASP A 53 13.35 14.17 -2.20
N THR A 54 13.27 13.86 -3.49
CA THR A 54 12.09 13.30 -4.14
C THR A 54 12.47 11.99 -4.82
N ILE A 55 11.80 10.90 -4.41
CA ILE A 55 12.06 9.55 -4.91
C ILE A 55 10.84 9.06 -5.67
N PHE A 56 11.06 8.57 -6.88
CA PHE A 56 10.07 7.82 -7.64
C PHE A 56 10.39 6.33 -7.57
N TYR A 57 9.41 5.51 -7.21
CA TYR A 57 9.62 4.09 -6.98
C TYR A 57 8.40 3.26 -7.39
N THR A 58 8.59 2.28 -8.28
CA THR A 58 7.60 1.23 -8.48
C THR A 58 7.67 0.27 -7.29
N GLY A 59 6.67 0.41 -6.42
CA GLY A 59 6.49 -0.38 -5.23
C GLY A 59 5.39 -1.43 -5.38
N LYS A 60 4.99 -1.97 -4.24
CA LYS A 60 3.95 -3.01 -4.18
C LYS A 60 3.15 -2.91 -2.89
N ILE A 61 1.86 -3.12 -3.00
CA ILE A 61 0.96 -3.33 -1.86
C ILE A 61 0.61 -4.81 -1.80
N MET A 62 0.82 -5.41 -0.62
CA MET A 62 0.67 -6.85 -0.37
C MET A 62 -0.16 -7.06 0.89
N LYS A 63 -0.77 -8.24 1.02
CA LYS A 63 -1.45 -8.64 2.25
C LYS A 63 -0.43 -8.81 3.38
N GLY A 64 -0.78 -8.34 4.58
CA GLY A 64 -0.05 -8.58 5.82
C GLY A 64 -0.28 -9.98 6.39
N ASN A 65 -0.01 -10.15 7.69
CA ASN A 65 -0.19 -11.42 8.37
C ASN A 65 -1.67 -11.64 8.73
N ASP A 66 -2.34 -10.58 9.17
CA ASP A 66 -3.75 -10.61 9.48
C ASP A 66 -4.60 -10.27 8.25
N ASP A 67 -5.88 -10.68 8.30
CA ASP A 67 -6.82 -10.48 7.19
C ASP A 67 -7.06 -9.00 6.85
N ILE A 68 -6.74 -8.10 7.78
CA ILE A 68 -7.02 -6.67 7.66
C ILE A 68 -5.78 -5.82 7.38
N GLU A 69 -4.58 -6.42 7.47
CA GLU A 69 -3.31 -5.75 7.32
C GLU A 69 -2.86 -5.66 5.86
N LEU A 70 -2.21 -4.56 5.52
CA LEU A 70 -1.48 -4.35 4.28
C LEU A 70 -0.03 -3.98 4.56
N ILE A 71 0.86 -4.48 3.71
CA ILE A 71 2.25 -4.08 3.61
C ILE A 71 2.41 -3.21 2.37
N ILE A 72 2.77 -1.94 2.57
CA ILE A 72 3.00 -0.96 1.52
C ILE A 72 4.50 -0.74 1.38
N LYS A 73 5.10 -1.30 0.32
CA LYS A 73 6.51 -1.09 0.00
C LYS A 73 6.65 0.12 -0.93
N TYR A 74 6.88 1.29 -0.35
CA TYR A 74 6.86 2.57 -1.07
C TYR A 74 8.26 3.09 -1.47
N THR A 75 9.35 2.48 -0.98
CA THR A 75 10.71 2.68 -1.51
C THR A 75 11.52 1.39 -1.45
N LYS A 76 12.77 1.40 -1.94
CA LYS A 76 13.68 0.23 -1.87
C LYS A 76 13.87 -0.29 -0.45
N ASP A 77 14.04 0.63 0.50
CA ASP A 77 14.48 0.32 1.87
C ASP A 77 13.38 0.51 2.93
N ASN A 78 12.20 1.01 2.55
CA ASN A 78 11.11 1.27 3.50
C ASN A 78 9.83 0.58 3.08
N GLN A 79 9.12 0.06 4.09
CA GLN A 79 7.77 -0.45 3.99
C GLN A 79 6.94 0.05 5.18
N LEU A 80 5.63 0.07 5.02
CA LEU A 80 4.67 0.39 6.06
C LEU A 80 3.72 -0.81 6.24
N LEU A 81 3.61 -1.31 7.46
CA LEU A 81 2.53 -2.23 7.86
C LEU A 81 1.41 -1.37 8.45
N THR A 82 0.18 -1.58 7.98
CA THR A 82 -0.98 -0.75 8.37
C THR A 82 -2.27 -1.54 8.17
N THR A 83 -3.32 -1.13 8.86
CA THR A 83 -4.68 -1.66 8.68
C THR A 83 -5.48 -0.68 7.82
N VAL A 84 -6.37 -1.18 6.96
CA VAL A 84 -7.29 -0.32 6.19
C VAL A 84 -8.70 -0.43 6.76
N LEU A 85 -9.25 0.72 7.15
CA LEU A 85 -10.62 0.85 7.62
C LEU A 85 -11.60 0.91 6.43
N ASP A 86 -12.90 0.74 6.71
CA ASP A 86 -13.94 0.65 5.69
C ASP A 86 -14.08 1.92 4.82
N ASP A 87 -13.65 3.07 5.33
CA ASP A 87 -13.63 4.36 4.62
C ASP A 87 -12.35 4.60 3.80
N GLY A 88 -11.42 3.64 3.80
CA GLY A 88 -10.12 3.73 3.13
C GLY A 88 -9.02 4.39 3.97
N THR A 89 -9.31 4.84 5.19
CA THR A 89 -8.32 5.40 6.11
C THR A 89 -7.33 4.32 6.55
N LEU A 90 -6.05 4.69 6.64
CA LEU A 90 -4.99 3.86 7.19
C LEU A 90 -4.93 4.03 8.71
N ASP A 91 -4.95 2.90 9.42
CA ASP A 91 -4.80 2.81 10.88
C ASP A 91 -3.50 2.09 11.25
N ASP A 92 -3.17 2.05 12.54
CA ASP A 92 -1.95 1.44 13.09
C ASP A 92 -0.65 2.08 12.54
N LEU A 93 -0.70 3.38 12.27
CA LEU A 93 0.47 4.13 11.79
C LEU A 93 1.49 4.36 12.93
N PRO A 94 2.79 4.52 12.63
CA PRO A 94 3.86 4.51 13.65
C PRO A 94 3.73 5.55 14.77
N THR A 95 3.09 6.70 14.50
CA THR A 95 2.85 7.76 15.48
C THR A 95 1.50 8.42 15.21
N HIS A 96 0.94 9.13 16.19
CA HIS A 96 -0.30 9.91 16.03
C HIS A 96 -0.15 11.15 15.14
N TYR A 97 1.07 11.47 14.69
CA TYR A 97 1.33 12.50 13.69
C TYR A 97 1.38 11.95 12.26
N CYS A 98 1.25 10.63 12.10
CA CYS A 98 1.15 9.98 10.81
C CYS A 98 -0.32 9.89 10.41
N THR A 99 -0.60 10.06 9.12
CA THR A 99 -1.94 9.87 8.55
C THR A 99 -1.80 9.23 7.18
N GLY A 100 -2.81 8.50 6.73
CA GLY A 100 -2.87 8.09 5.33
C GLY A 100 -4.24 7.57 4.97
N MET A 101 -4.55 7.55 3.68
CA MET A 101 -5.80 7.01 3.18
C MET A 101 -5.72 6.65 1.71
N PHE A 102 -6.53 5.68 1.31
CA PHE A 102 -6.89 5.46 -0.09
C PHE A 102 -7.98 6.46 -0.48
N LYS A 103 -7.69 7.35 -1.42
CA LYS A 103 -8.70 8.24 -2.01
C LYS A 103 -9.70 7.47 -2.88
N ASN A 104 -9.21 6.38 -3.47
CA ASN A 104 -9.95 5.40 -4.26
C ASN A 104 -9.05 4.17 -4.46
N GLU A 105 -9.54 3.16 -5.20
CA GLU A 105 -8.84 1.92 -5.53
C GLU A 105 -7.50 2.11 -6.27
N SER A 106 -7.25 3.30 -6.84
CA SER A 106 -6.08 3.59 -7.65
C SER A 106 -5.19 4.70 -7.11
N ASN A 107 -5.53 5.34 -5.98
CA ASN A 107 -4.81 6.48 -5.43
C ASN A 107 -4.70 6.38 -3.91
N ILE A 108 -3.49 6.57 -3.39
CA ILE A 108 -3.19 6.56 -1.97
C ILE A 108 -2.32 7.77 -1.61
N GLU A 109 -2.59 8.35 -0.44
CA GLU A 109 -1.77 9.40 0.15
C GLU A 109 -1.39 9.01 1.57
N ILE A 110 -0.10 9.14 1.90
CA ILE A 110 0.43 8.83 3.22
C ILE A 110 1.37 9.95 3.65
N TYR A 111 1.15 10.45 4.84
CA TYR A 111 2.02 11.35 5.57
C TYR A 111 2.62 10.61 6.76
N LEU A 112 3.93 10.42 6.77
CA LEU A 112 4.63 9.82 7.89
C LEU A 112 5.58 10.84 8.51
N LYS A 113 5.56 10.93 9.84
CA LYS A 113 6.43 11.80 10.61
C LYS A 113 6.97 11.07 11.82
N TRP A 114 8.29 11.14 12.00
CA TRP A 114 8.96 10.65 13.19
C TRP A 114 10.18 11.53 13.51
N GLY A 115 10.69 11.43 14.73
CA GLY A 115 11.79 12.28 15.20
C GLY A 115 11.80 12.44 16.71
N GLY A 116 12.81 13.15 17.21
CA GLY A 116 13.05 13.40 18.63
C GLY A 116 14.40 14.07 18.87
N LEU A 117 14.59 14.67 20.05
CA LEU A 117 15.86 15.25 20.52
C LEU A 117 16.56 16.15 19.50
N GLY A 118 15.81 17.04 18.85
CA GLY A 118 16.36 17.99 17.88
C GLY A 118 16.33 17.53 16.42
N GLY A 119 16.04 16.26 16.12
CA GLY A 119 15.94 15.76 14.74
C GLY A 119 14.53 15.37 14.31
N GLY A 120 14.25 15.42 13.02
CA GLY A 120 12.98 15.02 12.43
C GLY A 120 13.12 14.44 11.03
N THR A 121 12.21 13.53 10.67
CA THR A 121 12.04 13.04 9.30
C THR A 121 10.56 13.01 8.96
N VAL A 122 10.24 13.50 7.77
CA VAL A 122 8.89 13.49 7.20
C VAL A 122 8.96 12.84 5.84
N HIS A 123 8.06 11.88 5.58
CA HIS A 123 7.79 11.34 4.26
C HIS A 123 6.38 11.73 3.84
N VAL A 124 6.25 12.38 2.68
CA VAL A 124 4.97 12.59 1.98
C VAL A 124 4.96 11.65 0.79
N ILE A 125 4.01 10.72 0.77
CA ILE A 125 3.96 9.59 -0.17
C ILE A 125 2.66 9.66 -0.94
N ASP A 126 2.74 9.91 -2.24
CA ASP A 126 1.62 9.81 -3.17
C ASP A 126 1.81 8.53 -3.99
N GLY A 127 0.79 7.69 -4.10
CA GLY A 127 0.84 6.46 -4.87
C GLY A 127 -0.28 6.37 -5.90
N VAL A 128 0.06 5.90 -7.09
CA VAL A 128 -0.91 5.58 -8.15
C VAL A 128 -0.77 4.11 -8.54
N LYS A 129 -1.90 3.40 -8.64
CA LYS A 129 -1.92 1.98 -9.01
C LYS A 129 -1.60 1.81 -10.50
N LYS A 130 -0.86 0.74 -10.83
CA LYS A 130 -0.56 0.34 -12.22
C LYS A 130 -1.68 -0.48 -12.87
#